data_AF-A0A842S9E6-F1
#
_entry.id   AF-A0A842S9E6-F1
#
_cell.length_a   1.000
_cell.length_b   1.000
_cell.length_c   1.000
_cell.angle_alpha   90.00
_cell.angle_beta   90.00
_cell.angle_gamma   90.00
#
_symmetry.space_group_name_H-M   'P 1'
#
loop_
_entity.id
_entity.type
_entity.pdbx_description
1 polymer ?
#
loop_
_entity_poly.entity_id
_entity_poly.type
_entity_poly.pdbx_seq_one_letter_code
_entity_poly.pdbx_strand_id
1 'polypeptide(L)'
;MSYHIGFDIGHKPRGRLGENYKELKELLENNDFQCHEYYETSITQESLKSYDILVFACPDFAKISRQEILELENWVKDDGGGLLLLSHAGGDKGRNSNLSDLSEIFGITFENDQVLDEVKNLGLENLPIISNFTPPHPITNGIDKLCYRAGCSVSIIGAAIPIAISNDSSDPFSTPLICVSEPEKGRVCCSGSYEMFRDRIGGGLKFETHKNLALNMFQWLVSEYRMDLRSSNKYQPPTEETDNLGQSSSFEQTLKECVPPEVKYDDTEILMKISNKSELMNLLKTFLSQINTMKGTIEKLIDVTSMSEDDIIDLSSKEADVKSEAKQKDLEKNQEELEALFSEKAQETKDIEEVKDEEETSEEKEEIVEKESEEEEEDDLEQEVSKDEEIEEEFEGDIQERREELQAEVKSLESKLKSVLNLVDFVEKNYDAGKMDKGTYNKQSKKLAKEVEQIKRRIEKLTDLLK
;
A
#
# COMPACT_ATOMS: atom_id res chain seq x y z
N MET A 1 24.00 5.87 26.86
CA MET A 1 23.30 7.17 26.62
C MET A 1 22.03 6.78 25.93
N SER A 2 20.87 7.19 26.44
CA SER A 2 19.61 6.68 25.90
C SER A 2 19.10 7.49 24.71
N TYR A 3 18.57 6.80 23.71
CA TYR A 3 17.87 7.35 22.55
C TYR A 3 16.36 7.28 22.78
N HIS A 4 15.60 8.26 22.29
CA HIS A 4 14.16 8.35 22.50
C HIS A 4 13.42 8.07 21.21
N ILE A 5 12.52 7.08 21.26
CA ILE A 5 11.70 6.64 20.13
C ILE A 5 10.25 6.95 20.45
N GLY A 6 9.59 7.71 19.57
CA GLY A 6 8.14 7.86 19.58
C GLY A 6 7.49 6.81 18.69
N PHE A 7 6.55 6.03 19.24
CA PHE A 7 5.66 5.17 18.46
C PHE A 7 4.33 5.89 18.29
N ASP A 8 3.98 6.27 17.06
CA ASP A 8 2.74 6.98 16.78
C ASP A 8 1.53 6.16 17.21
N ILE A 9 0.66 6.75 18.03
CA ILE A 9 -0.65 6.20 18.42
C ILE A 9 -1.78 6.98 17.74
N GLY A 10 -1.53 8.23 17.32
CA GLY A 10 -2.51 9.14 16.73
C GLY A 10 -3.17 8.57 15.48
N HIS A 11 -2.45 7.78 14.69
CA HIS A 11 -2.91 7.21 13.43
C HIS A 11 -3.35 5.74 13.55
N LYS A 12 -3.84 5.36 14.74
CA LYS A 12 -4.44 4.04 15.01
C LYS A 12 -3.56 2.87 14.52
N PRO A 13 -2.29 2.80 14.97
CA PRO A 13 -1.38 1.75 14.52
C PRO A 13 -1.91 0.36 14.90
N ARG A 14 -1.55 -0.64 14.07
CA ARG A 14 -1.71 -2.05 14.43
C ARG A 14 -0.59 -2.54 15.33
N GLY A 15 0.64 -2.05 15.18
CA GLY A 15 1.75 -2.35 16.07
C GLY A 15 1.74 -1.43 17.30
N ARG A 16 1.48 -1.97 18.49
CA ARG A 16 1.33 -1.20 19.73
C ARG A 16 2.24 -1.74 20.82
N LEU A 17 2.99 -0.83 21.45
CA LEU A 17 3.93 -1.15 22.54
C LEU A 17 3.21 -1.83 23.72
N GLY A 18 2.03 -1.33 24.11
CA GLY A 18 1.22 -1.90 25.19
C GLY A 18 0.55 -3.25 24.88
N GLU A 19 0.57 -3.71 23.62
CA GLU A 19 -0.16 -4.90 23.18
C GLU A 19 0.75 -5.94 22.54
N ASN A 20 1.13 -5.74 21.28
CA ASN A 20 1.73 -6.77 20.41
C ASN A 20 3.19 -6.48 20.00
N TYR A 21 3.79 -5.39 20.48
CA TYR A 21 5.21 -5.03 20.37
C TYR A 21 5.92 -5.00 21.74
N LYS A 22 5.46 -5.77 22.74
CA LYS A 22 6.07 -5.79 24.08
C LYS A 22 7.48 -6.36 24.03
N GLU A 23 7.70 -7.44 23.30
CA GLU A 23 9.03 -8.04 23.19
C GLU A 23 9.97 -7.13 22.37
N LEU A 24 9.44 -6.37 21.40
CA LEU A 24 10.20 -5.34 20.68
C LEU A 24 10.58 -4.20 21.63
N LYS A 25 9.63 -3.69 22.43
CA LYS A 25 9.89 -2.65 23.44
C LYS A 25 10.99 -3.09 24.40
N GLU A 26 10.84 -4.27 25.00
CA GLU A 26 11.84 -4.84 25.92
C GLU A 26 13.22 -4.97 25.24
N LEU A 27 13.26 -5.43 23.99
CA LEU A 27 14.51 -5.52 23.23
C LEU A 27 15.18 -4.15 23.07
N LEU A 28 14.41 -3.13 22.70
CA LEU A 28 14.92 -1.77 22.49
C LEU A 28 15.38 -1.12 23.80
N GLU A 29 14.61 -1.23 24.87
CA GLU A 29 14.93 -0.68 26.19
C GLU A 29 16.20 -1.31 26.79
N ASN A 30 16.40 -2.61 26.56
CA ASN A 30 17.63 -3.31 26.94
C ASN A 30 18.87 -2.88 26.13
N ASN A 31 18.69 -2.12 25.04
CA ASN A 31 19.75 -1.65 24.13
C ASN A 31 19.79 -0.12 24.04
N ASP A 32 19.56 0.57 25.16
CA ASP A 32 19.65 2.03 25.30
C ASP A 32 18.58 2.84 24.52
N PHE A 33 17.49 2.23 24.07
CA PHE A 33 16.38 2.95 23.44
C PHE A 33 15.16 3.04 24.37
N GLN A 34 14.79 4.25 24.77
CA GLN A 34 13.56 4.51 25.51
C GLN A 34 12.39 4.66 24.55
N CYS A 35 11.41 3.76 24.64
CA CYS A 35 10.23 3.76 23.80
C CYS A 35 9.05 4.47 24.47
N HIS A 36 8.51 5.47 23.79
CA HIS A 36 7.39 6.29 24.23
C HIS A 36 6.21 6.08 23.28
N GLU A 37 5.00 6.06 23.83
CA GLU A 37 3.78 6.15 23.03
C GLU A 37 3.54 7.63 22.70
N TYR A 38 3.48 7.94 21.40
CA TYR A 38 3.34 9.30 20.90
C TYR A 38 1.88 9.56 20.54
N TYR A 39 1.20 10.36 21.36
CA TYR A 39 -0.25 10.53 21.33
C TYR A 39 -0.74 11.74 20.52
N GLU A 40 0.15 12.60 20.03
CA GLU A 40 -0.28 13.79 19.32
C GLU A 40 -0.89 13.42 17.96
N THR A 41 -2.14 13.85 17.74
CA THR A 41 -2.88 13.66 16.49
C THR A 41 -2.62 14.75 15.45
N SER A 42 -1.72 15.68 15.76
CA SER A 42 -1.31 16.77 14.86
C SER A 42 0.18 16.93 15.01
N ILE A 43 0.90 16.07 14.30
CA ILE A 43 2.35 15.97 14.37
C ILE A 43 2.98 17.28 13.86
N THR A 44 3.89 17.84 14.64
CA THR A 44 4.66 19.05 14.26
C THR A 44 6.15 18.82 14.42
N GLN A 45 6.97 19.57 13.70
CA GLN A 45 8.42 19.49 13.82
C GLN A 45 8.89 19.78 15.26
N GLU A 46 8.26 20.75 15.93
CA GLU A 46 8.65 21.13 17.30
C GLU A 46 8.31 20.05 18.33
N SER A 47 7.17 19.37 18.20
CA SER A 47 6.82 18.29 19.13
C SER A 47 7.71 17.06 18.96
N LEU A 48 8.20 16.79 17.75
CA LEU A 48 9.14 15.72 17.47
C LEU A 48 10.60 16.03 17.83
N LYS A 49 10.92 17.28 18.16
CA LYS A 49 12.31 17.73 18.44
C LYS A 49 13.00 16.91 19.53
N SER A 50 12.22 16.49 20.52
CA SER A 50 12.68 15.69 21.65
C SER A 50 12.83 14.20 21.33
N TYR A 51 12.47 13.73 20.14
CA TYR A 51 12.64 12.33 19.73
C TYR A 51 13.80 12.20 18.74
N ASP A 52 14.49 11.06 18.76
CA ASP A 52 15.45 10.72 17.70
C ASP A 52 14.75 10.02 16.55
N ILE A 53 13.77 9.17 16.87
CA ILE A 53 13.10 8.30 15.92
C ILE A 53 11.59 8.39 16.12
N LEU A 54 10.85 8.48 15.02
CA LEU A 54 9.40 8.30 14.99
C LEU A 54 9.06 7.03 14.20
N VAL A 55 8.12 6.25 14.72
CA VAL A 55 7.68 4.97 14.13
C VAL A 55 6.20 5.01 13.80
N PHE A 56 5.87 4.77 12.54
CA PHE A 56 4.50 4.44 12.10
C PHE A 56 4.38 2.93 11.93
N ALA A 57 3.78 2.27 12.91
CA ALA A 57 3.65 0.82 12.95
C ALA A 57 2.32 0.35 12.33
N CYS A 58 2.22 0.48 11.00
CA CYS A 58 1.05 0.14 10.19
C CYS A 58 -0.21 0.90 10.63
N PRO A 59 -0.34 2.19 10.26
CA PRO A 59 -1.58 2.96 10.41
C PRO A 59 -2.76 2.22 9.79
N ASP A 60 -3.93 2.25 10.43
CA ASP A 60 -5.12 1.50 9.97
C ASP A 60 -6.37 2.38 10.09
N PHE A 61 -7.05 2.59 8.96
CA PHE A 61 -8.20 3.49 8.85
C PHE A 61 -7.93 4.91 9.39
N ALA A 62 -6.72 5.40 9.14
CA ALA A 62 -6.27 6.74 9.48
C ALA A 62 -5.33 7.26 8.41
N LYS A 63 -5.47 8.54 8.06
CA LYS A 63 -4.62 9.24 7.10
C LYS A 63 -3.84 10.33 7.80
N ILE A 64 -2.58 10.47 7.40
CA ILE A 64 -1.68 11.53 7.82
C ILE A 64 -2.02 12.76 6.98
N SER A 65 -2.27 13.89 7.63
CA SER A 65 -2.62 15.12 6.92
C SER A 65 -1.42 15.68 6.15
N ARG A 66 -1.70 16.47 5.10
CA ARG A 66 -0.64 17.15 4.33
C ARG A 66 0.26 18.04 5.19
N GLN A 67 -0.31 18.69 6.21
CA GLN A 67 0.48 19.53 7.12
C GLN A 67 1.44 18.66 7.93
N GLU A 68 0.99 17.54 8.47
CA GLU A 68 1.85 16.62 9.20
C GLU A 68 2.97 16.05 8.32
N ILE A 69 2.67 15.72 7.06
CA ILE A 69 3.70 15.26 6.11
C ILE A 69 4.80 16.32 5.92
N LEU A 70 4.43 17.60 5.78
CA LEU A 70 5.40 18.69 5.65
C LEU A 70 6.23 18.89 6.94
N GLU A 71 5.59 18.80 8.11
CA GLU A 71 6.29 18.89 9.40
C GLU A 71 7.26 17.72 9.61
N LEU A 72 6.87 16.51 9.21
CA LEU A 72 7.70 15.31 9.22
C LEU A 72 8.87 15.44 8.24
N GLU A 73 8.63 15.95 7.04
CA GLU A 73 9.67 16.22 6.05
C GLU A 73 10.74 17.17 6.61
N ASN A 74 10.32 18.29 7.19
CA ASN A 74 11.23 19.27 7.80
C ASN A 74 11.98 18.67 8.99
N TRP A 75 11.31 17.93 9.87
CA TRP A 75 11.96 17.29 11.02
C TRP A 75 13.03 16.28 10.59
N VAL A 76 12.77 15.49 9.55
CA VAL A 76 13.76 14.56 8.99
C VAL A 76 14.91 15.33 8.34
N LYS A 77 14.64 16.26 7.43
CA LYS A 77 15.68 16.96 6.64
C LYS A 77 16.51 17.95 7.47
N ASP A 78 15.85 18.79 8.27
CA ASP A 78 16.48 19.91 8.97
C ASP A 78 17.04 19.52 10.34
N ASP A 79 16.29 18.71 11.08
CA ASP A 79 16.65 18.29 12.44
C ASP A 79 17.30 16.91 12.48
N GLY A 80 17.40 16.24 11.34
CA GLY A 80 18.04 14.93 11.22
C GLY A 80 17.29 13.81 11.92
N GLY A 81 15.96 13.92 12.04
CA GLY A 81 15.12 12.87 12.61
C GLY A 81 15.19 11.55 11.85
N GLY A 82 15.03 10.45 12.58
CA GLY A 82 14.90 9.09 12.03
C GLY A 82 13.44 8.71 11.85
N LEU A 83 13.05 8.23 10.67
CA LEU A 83 11.67 7.83 10.38
C LEU A 83 11.59 6.35 10.00
N LEU A 84 10.83 5.57 10.75
CA LEU A 84 10.54 4.16 10.45
C LEU A 84 9.07 4.00 10.03
N LEU A 85 8.85 3.58 8.79
CA LEU A 85 7.52 3.38 8.22
C LEU A 85 7.32 1.89 7.96
N LEU A 86 6.34 1.29 8.66
CA LEU A 86 6.01 -0.12 8.52
C LEU A 86 4.60 -0.25 7.94
N SER A 87 4.46 -0.98 6.83
CA SER A 87 3.16 -1.27 6.22
C SER A 87 2.78 -2.75 6.40
N HIS A 88 1.80 -3.21 5.63
CA HIS A 88 1.29 -4.57 5.63
C HIS A 88 0.83 -4.95 4.22
N ALA A 89 0.59 -6.24 4.00
CA ALA A 89 -0.15 -6.73 2.84
C ALA A 89 -1.42 -5.90 2.57
N GLY A 90 -1.60 -5.57 1.29
CA GLY A 90 -2.62 -4.68 0.75
C GLY A 90 -2.20 -3.21 0.67
N GLY A 91 -1.05 -2.82 1.22
CA GLY A 91 -0.55 -1.44 1.20
C GLY A 91 -1.54 -0.43 1.78
N ASP A 92 -1.52 0.79 1.25
CA ASP A 92 -2.41 1.86 1.69
C ASP A 92 -3.88 1.58 1.42
N LYS A 93 -4.19 0.93 0.28
CA LYS A 93 -5.56 0.54 -0.07
C LYS A 93 -6.12 -0.46 0.93
N GLY A 94 -5.33 -1.47 1.29
CA GLY A 94 -5.71 -2.51 2.24
C GLY A 94 -5.84 -2.01 3.67
N ARG A 95 -5.09 -0.97 4.04
CA ARG A 95 -5.13 -0.33 5.37
C ARG A 95 -6.02 0.90 5.44
N ASN A 96 -6.54 1.38 4.31
CA ASN A 96 -7.20 2.68 4.18
C ASN A 96 -6.37 3.81 4.84
N SER A 97 -5.07 3.82 4.53
CA SER A 97 -4.08 4.80 4.97
C SER A 97 -3.51 5.58 3.78
N ASN A 98 -2.49 6.40 4.03
CA ASN A 98 -1.74 7.12 3.01
C ASN A 98 -0.24 7.23 3.40
N LEU A 99 0.32 6.14 3.88
CA LEU A 99 1.73 6.04 4.24
C LEU A 99 2.66 6.28 3.03
N SER A 100 2.17 5.96 1.82
CA SER A 100 2.86 6.27 0.56
C SER A 100 3.00 7.77 0.33
N ASP A 101 1.98 8.59 0.63
CA ASP A 101 2.07 10.06 0.49
C ASP A 101 3.25 10.62 1.31
N LEU A 102 3.52 10.05 2.50
CA LEU A 102 4.64 10.42 3.36
C LEU A 102 5.97 9.82 2.91
N SER A 103 5.99 8.59 2.40
CA SER A 103 7.24 7.93 2.01
C SER A 103 7.73 8.38 0.63
N GLU A 104 6.83 8.82 -0.25
CA GLU A 104 7.13 9.19 -1.63
C GLU A 104 8.03 10.43 -1.72
N ILE A 105 7.88 11.39 -0.80
CA ILE A 105 8.80 12.54 -0.67
C ILE A 105 10.25 12.12 -0.36
N PHE A 106 10.45 10.91 0.15
CA PHE A 106 11.77 10.30 0.39
C PHE A 106 12.15 9.26 -0.67
N GLY A 107 11.34 9.12 -1.70
CA GLY A 107 11.55 8.28 -2.87
C GLY A 107 11.15 6.83 -2.70
N ILE A 108 10.17 6.55 -1.84
CA ILE A 108 9.72 5.18 -1.53
C ILE A 108 8.18 5.15 -1.56
N THR A 109 7.57 4.11 -2.13
CA THR A 109 6.10 3.97 -2.22
C THR A 109 5.70 2.55 -1.84
N PHE A 110 4.64 2.38 -1.03
CA PHE A 110 4.14 1.06 -0.67
C PHE A 110 3.17 0.55 -1.73
N GLU A 111 3.41 -0.66 -2.25
CA GLU A 111 2.51 -1.26 -3.23
C GLU A 111 1.27 -1.85 -2.55
N ASN A 112 0.17 -1.89 -3.30
CA ASN A 112 -1.11 -2.44 -2.82
C ASN A 112 -1.22 -3.94 -3.14
N ASP A 113 -0.18 -4.70 -2.80
CA ASP A 113 -0.05 -6.13 -3.08
C ASP A 113 0.24 -6.94 -1.80
N GLN A 114 0.50 -8.23 -1.97
CA GLN A 114 1.03 -9.09 -0.93
C GLN A 114 2.14 -9.94 -1.52
N VAL A 115 3.27 -10.00 -0.82
CA VAL A 115 4.41 -10.82 -1.23
C VAL A 115 4.19 -12.24 -0.74
N LEU A 116 4.10 -13.16 -1.70
CA LEU A 116 3.93 -14.60 -1.49
C LEU A 116 5.17 -15.33 -2.01
N ASP A 117 5.48 -16.51 -1.49
CA ASP A 117 6.50 -17.40 -2.04
C ASP A 117 6.12 -18.85 -1.76
N GLU A 118 5.83 -19.63 -2.79
CA GLU A 118 5.40 -21.02 -2.63
C GLU A 118 6.57 -21.97 -2.30
N VAL A 119 7.81 -21.56 -2.61
CA VAL A 119 8.99 -22.44 -2.55
C VAL A 119 9.83 -22.17 -1.31
N LYS A 120 10.15 -20.90 -1.05
CA LYS A 120 11.02 -20.47 0.05
C LYS A 120 10.18 -19.76 1.10
N ASN A 121 9.49 -20.53 1.93
CA ASN A 121 8.63 -19.99 2.98
C ASN A 121 8.72 -20.77 4.30
N LEU A 122 8.07 -20.23 5.33
CA LEU A 122 7.95 -20.86 6.66
C LEU A 122 6.65 -21.66 6.79
N GLY A 123 6.38 -22.53 5.83
CA GLY A 123 5.20 -23.42 5.79
C GLY A 123 3.91 -22.77 5.28
N LEU A 124 3.91 -21.47 5.03
CA LEU A 124 2.80 -20.72 4.44
C LEU A 124 3.37 -19.73 3.42
N GLU A 125 2.74 -19.61 2.26
CA GLU A 125 3.20 -18.73 1.17
C GLU A 125 3.37 -17.27 1.59
N ASN A 126 2.57 -16.78 2.53
CA ASN A 126 2.64 -15.42 3.07
C ASN A 126 3.73 -15.23 4.15
N LEU A 127 4.59 -16.25 4.35
CA LEU A 127 5.77 -16.21 5.21
C LEU A 127 7.06 -16.47 4.41
N PRO A 128 7.32 -15.70 3.34
CA PRO A 128 8.50 -15.88 2.52
C PRO A 128 9.79 -15.73 3.36
N ILE A 129 10.78 -16.57 3.08
CA ILE A 129 12.12 -16.49 3.65
C ILE A 129 13.01 -15.77 2.65
N ILE A 130 13.37 -14.53 2.99
CA ILE A 130 14.17 -13.65 2.15
C ILE A 130 15.63 -13.79 2.51
N SER A 131 16.48 -13.92 1.48
CA SER A 131 17.94 -14.04 1.61
C SER A 131 18.71 -13.12 0.67
N ASN A 132 18.01 -12.30 -0.13
CA ASN A 132 18.63 -11.35 -1.05
C ASN A 132 18.76 -9.97 -0.40
N PHE A 133 19.96 -9.67 0.11
CA PHE A 133 20.32 -8.41 0.74
C PHE A 133 21.36 -7.66 -0.09
N THR A 134 20.92 -7.11 -1.23
CA THR A 134 21.80 -6.45 -2.21
C THR A 134 21.29 -5.03 -2.51
N PRO A 135 22.11 -3.98 -2.33
CA PRO A 135 23.47 -4.00 -1.79
C PRO A 135 23.56 -4.27 -0.28
N PRO A 136 24.74 -4.66 0.24
CA PRO A 136 24.98 -4.74 1.67
C PRO A 136 24.73 -3.40 2.36
N HIS A 137 24.11 -3.43 3.54
CA HIS A 137 23.75 -2.23 4.29
C HIS A 137 23.95 -2.46 5.80
N PRO A 138 24.25 -1.43 6.62
CA PRO A 138 24.36 -1.59 8.07
C PRO A 138 23.16 -2.29 8.73
N ILE A 139 21.95 -2.06 8.21
CA ILE A 139 20.73 -2.74 8.67
C ILE A 139 20.79 -4.26 8.49
N THR A 140 21.40 -4.73 7.41
CA THR A 140 21.49 -6.16 7.07
C THR A 140 22.76 -6.84 7.58
N ASN A 141 23.58 -6.16 8.38
CA ASN A 141 24.79 -6.73 8.97
C ASN A 141 24.46 -7.92 9.89
N GLY A 142 25.05 -9.08 9.59
CA GLY A 142 24.84 -10.30 10.36
C GLY A 142 23.49 -10.97 10.13
N ILE A 143 22.79 -10.63 9.04
CA ILE A 143 21.51 -11.21 8.65
C ILE A 143 21.72 -12.03 7.38
N ASP A 144 21.56 -13.34 7.49
CA ASP A 144 21.66 -14.30 6.39
C ASP A 144 20.30 -14.58 5.74
N LYS A 145 19.22 -14.49 6.52
CA LYS A 145 17.83 -14.61 6.07
C LYS A 145 16.88 -13.89 7.00
N LEU A 146 15.68 -13.55 6.53
CA LEU A 146 14.58 -13.06 7.35
C LEU A 146 13.26 -13.70 6.90
N CYS A 147 12.29 -13.82 7.80
CA CYS A 147 10.91 -14.16 7.43
C CYS A 147 10.14 -12.86 7.16
N TYR A 148 9.75 -12.60 5.91
CA TYR A 148 9.03 -11.39 5.52
C TYR A 148 7.51 -11.61 5.57
N ARG A 149 7.00 -11.68 6.78
CA ARG A 149 5.61 -12.09 7.05
C ARG A 149 4.58 -11.07 6.57
N ALA A 150 3.61 -11.52 5.78
CA ALA A 150 2.38 -10.78 5.44
C ALA A 150 2.64 -9.31 5.02
N GLY A 151 3.72 -9.08 4.27
CA GLY A 151 4.10 -7.76 3.80
C GLY A 151 3.66 -7.48 2.37
N CYS A 152 3.57 -6.20 2.03
CA CYS A 152 3.54 -5.76 0.64
C CYS A 152 4.96 -5.54 0.10
N SER A 153 5.08 -5.39 -1.21
CA SER A 153 6.30 -4.90 -1.84
C SER A 153 6.37 -3.37 -1.80
N VAL A 154 7.53 -2.84 -2.16
CA VAL A 154 7.84 -1.42 -2.10
C VAL A 154 8.46 -1.01 -3.44
N SER A 155 8.03 0.14 -3.96
CA SER A 155 8.63 0.76 -5.15
C SER A 155 9.58 1.89 -4.76
N ILE A 156 10.58 2.13 -5.60
CA ILE A 156 11.57 3.19 -5.41
C ILE A 156 11.40 4.25 -6.48
N ILE A 157 11.26 5.50 -6.06
CA ILE A 157 11.12 6.68 -6.90
C ILE A 157 12.27 7.63 -6.57
N GLY A 158 13.40 7.52 -7.27
CA GLY A 158 14.55 8.40 -7.08
C GLY A 158 15.74 7.74 -6.40
N ALA A 159 16.22 8.32 -5.29
CA ALA A 159 17.53 8.00 -4.70
C ALA A 159 17.49 7.00 -3.53
N ALA A 160 16.32 6.46 -3.17
CA ALA A 160 16.23 5.43 -2.15
C ALA A 160 16.93 4.12 -2.59
N ILE A 161 17.39 3.34 -1.63
CA ILE A 161 18.17 2.13 -1.85
C ILE A 161 17.39 0.92 -1.33
N PRO A 162 17.15 -0.12 -2.14
CA PRO A 162 16.56 -1.36 -1.66
C PRO A 162 17.62 -2.14 -0.88
N ILE A 163 17.31 -2.62 0.31
CA ILE A 163 18.26 -3.40 1.13
C ILE A 163 17.81 -4.84 1.36
N ALA A 164 16.55 -5.15 1.07
CA ALA A 164 16.02 -6.50 0.98
C ALA A 164 15.10 -6.60 -0.23
N ILE A 165 15.25 -7.66 -1.02
CA ILE A 165 14.52 -7.89 -2.28
C ILE A 165 13.86 -9.27 -2.21
N SER A 166 12.65 -9.40 -2.76
CA SER A 166 11.95 -10.69 -2.84
C SER A 166 12.73 -11.72 -3.67
N ASN A 167 12.46 -13.01 -3.44
CA ASN A 167 13.16 -14.07 -4.16
C ASN A 167 12.66 -14.18 -5.61
N ASP A 168 13.40 -14.90 -6.44
CA ASP A 168 12.97 -15.25 -7.80
C ASP A 168 11.73 -16.17 -7.82
N SER A 169 11.47 -16.87 -6.71
CA SER A 169 10.28 -17.71 -6.51
C SER A 169 9.11 -16.98 -5.85
N SER A 170 9.29 -15.71 -5.47
CA SER A 170 8.23 -14.93 -4.85
C SER A 170 7.27 -14.36 -5.89
N ASP A 171 6.04 -14.05 -5.53
CA ASP A 171 5.12 -13.21 -6.29
C ASP A 171 4.75 -11.97 -5.45
N PRO A 172 5.11 -10.75 -5.85
CA PRO A 172 5.97 -10.43 -7.00
C PRO A 172 7.46 -10.80 -6.77
N PHE A 173 8.14 -11.23 -7.83
CA PHE A 173 9.56 -11.63 -7.78
C PHE A 173 10.50 -10.43 -7.95
N SER A 174 11.69 -10.50 -7.35
CA SER A 174 12.75 -9.48 -7.49
C SER A 174 12.30 -8.03 -7.19
N THR A 175 11.30 -7.84 -6.32
CA THR A 175 10.82 -6.52 -5.91
C THR A 175 11.42 -6.08 -4.58
N PRO A 176 11.65 -4.77 -4.36
CA PRO A 176 12.09 -4.27 -3.06
C PRO A 176 11.06 -4.53 -1.95
N LEU A 177 11.57 -4.87 -0.76
CA LEU A 177 10.76 -5.17 0.43
C LEU A 177 11.07 -4.23 1.59
N ILE A 178 12.37 -3.91 1.75
CA ILE A 178 12.88 -2.96 2.72
C ILE A 178 13.74 -1.96 1.97
N CYS A 179 13.42 -0.68 2.10
CA CYS A 179 14.10 0.42 1.42
C CYS A 179 14.57 1.46 2.43
N VAL A 180 15.68 2.12 2.12
CA VAL A 180 16.24 3.18 2.95
C VAL A 180 16.48 4.44 2.13
N SER A 181 16.42 5.59 2.79
CA SER A 181 16.74 6.90 2.21
C SER A 181 17.48 7.75 3.25
N GLU A 182 18.45 8.54 2.81
CA GLU A 182 19.24 9.45 3.67
C GLU A 182 19.04 10.90 3.20
N PRO A 183 17.85 11.48 3.39
CA PRO A 183 17.56 12.85 2.98
C PRO A 183 18.28 13.86 3.89
N GLU A 184 19.25 14.57 3.32
CA GLU A 184 20.01 15.63 3.99
C GLU A 184 20.69 15.20 5.29
N LYS A 185 20.09 15.51 6.46
CA LYS A 185 20.64 15.17 7.79
C LYS A 185 19.91 13.98 8.44
N GLY A 186 18.80 13.54 7.86
CA GLY A 186 17.92 12.53 8.43
C GLY A 186 18.07 11.17 7.78
N ARG A 187 17.32 10.21 8.31
CA ARG A 187 17.30 8.83 7.81
C ARG A 187 15.90 8.27 7.81
N VAL A 188 15.54 7.56 6.75
CA VAL A 188 14.23 6.95 6.56
C VAL A 188 14.41 5.48 6.22
N CYS A 189 13.68 4.60 6.92
CA CYS A 189 13.60 3.18 6.61
C CYS A 189 12.13 2.81 6.42
N CYS A 190 11.81 2.18 5.30
CA CYS A 190 10.49 1.68 4.97
C CYS A 190 10.53 0.16 4.85
N SER A 191 9.55 -0.54 5.44
CA SER A 191 9.37 -1.98 5.29
C SER A 191 7.89 -2.27 5.05
N GLY A 192 7.57 -3.04 4.02
CA GLY A 192 6.19 -3.42 3.74
C GLY A 192 5.59 -4.42 4.74
N SER A 193 6.35 -4.85 5.76
CA SER A 193 5.85 -5.69 6.85
C SER A 193 6.15 -5.12 8.23
N TYR A 194 5.10 -4.84 8.99
CA TYR A 194 5.14 -4.60 10.43
C TYR A 194 5.09 -5.90 11.25
N GLU A 195 4.58 -7.00 10.68
CA GLU A 195 4.38 -8.26 11.41
C GLU A 195 5.70 -8.92 11.82
N MET A 196 6.81 -8.63 11.13
CA MET A 196 8.15 -9.12 11.48
C MET A 196 8.56 -8.78 12.92
N PHE A 197 8.02 -7.72 13.51
CA PHE A 197 8.36 -7.32 14.87
C PHE A 197 7.27 -7.64 15.90
N ARG A 198 6.19 -8.32 15.50
CA ARG A 198 5.12 -8.70 16.42
C ARG A 198 5.54 -9.84 17.35
N ASP A 199 5.01 -9.76 18.56
CA ASP A 199 5.19 -10.77 19.59
C ASP A 199 4.45 -12.06 19.25
N ARG A 200 5.05 -13.21 19.62
CA ARG A 200 4.36 -14.52 19.73
C ARG A 200 3.64 -15.01 18.47
N ILE A 201 4.05 -14.57 17.28
CA ILE A 201 3.56 -15.10 16.00
C ILE A 201 4.69 -15.79 15.24
N GLY A 202 4.34 -16.78 14.40
CA GLY A 202 5.30 -17.43 13.51
C GLY A 202 5.85 -16.44 12.49
N GLY A 203 7.16 -16.32 12.37
CA GLY A 203 7.79 -15.30 11.51
C GLY A 203 7.74 -13.86 12.05
N GLY A 204 7.34 -13.66 13.31
CA GLY A 204 7.50 -12.38 14.02
C GLY A 204 8.85 -12.28 14.74
N LEU A 205 8.95 -11.45 15.78
CA LEU A 205 10.23 -11.06 16.41
C LEU A 205 11.09 -12.23 16.93
N LYS A 206 10.47 -13.39 17.20
CA LYS A 206 11.16 -14.61 17.63
C LYS A 206 11.91 -15.32 16.51
N PHE A 207 11.73 -14.91 15.26
CA PHE A 207 12.56 -15.39 14.16
C PHE A 207 14.01 -14.99 14.41
N GLU A 208 14.94 -15.90 14.14
CA GLU A 208 16.30 -15.87 14.69
C GLU A 208 17.09 -14.59 14.39
N THR A 209 16.86 -13.97 13.23
CA THR A 209 17.55 -12.74 12.80
C THR A 209 16.77 -11.46 13.07
N HIS A 210 15.47 -11.52 13.39
CA HIS A 210 14.61 -10.33 13.47
C HIS A 210 14.98 -9.39 14.63
N LYS A 211 15.52 -9.93 15.73
CA LYS A 211 16.06 -9.09 16.82
C LYS A 211 17.25 -8.26 16.37
N ASN A 212 18.17 -8.87 15.62
CA ASN A 212 19.33 -8.16 15.07
C ASN A 212 18.88 -7.15 14.00
N LEU A 213 17.92 -7.52 13.15
CA LEU A 213 17.32 -6.60 12.17
C LEU A 213 16.75 -5.36 12.85
N ALA A 214 15.92 -5.54 13.89
CA ALA A 214 15.35 -4.44 14.64
C ALA A 214 16.46 -3.55 15.23
N LEU A 215 17.42 -4.12 15.96
CA LEU A 215 18.51 -3.34 16.55
C LEU A 215 19.31 -2.58 15.50
N ASN A 216 19.66 -3.20 14.38
CA ASN A 216 20.39 -2.52 13.32
C ASN A 216 19.56 -1.40 12.67
N MET A 217 18.25 -1.59 12.49
CA MET A 217 17.33 -0.54 11.99
C MET A 217 17.32 0.67 12.93
N PHE A 218 17.06 0.45 14.22
CA PHE A 218 16.95 1.55 15.19
C PHE A 218 18.31 2.24 15.42
N GLN A 219 19.42 1.49 15.41
CA GLN A 219 20.76 2.09 15.48
C GLN A 219 21.08 2.93 14.24
N TRP A 220 20.76 2.43 13.04
CA TRP A 220 21.01 3.16 11.80
C TRP A 220 20.14 4.41 11.71
N LEU A 221 18.87 4.37 12.13
CA LEU A 221 17.97 5.51 12.07
C LEU A 221 18.40 6.72 12.91
N VAL A 222 19.28 6.53 13.90
CA VAL A 222 19.91 7.65 14.60
C VAL A 222 20.99 8.26 13.68
N SER A 223 20.71 9.43 13.12
CA SER A 223 21.65 10.16 12.26
C SER A 223 22.87 10.67 13.02
N GLU A 224 23.97 10.88 12.30
CA GLU A 224 25.17 11.53 12.83
C GLU A 224 24.84 12.93 13.39
N TYR A 225 23.93 13.65 12.72
CA TYR A 225 23.50 14.97 13.15
C TYR A 225 22.83 14.94 14.53
N ARG A 226 21.96 13.96 14.79
CA ARG A 226 21.35 13.76 16.13
C ARG A 226 22.37 13.39 17.18
N MET A 227 23.38 12.58 16.84
CA MET A 227 24.49 12.27 17.74
C MET A 227 25.31 13.52 18.11
N ASP A 228 25.55 14.41 17.14
CA ASP A 228 26.26 15.67 17.36
C ASP A 228 25.45 16.69 18.19
N LEU A 229 24.13 16.77 17.95
CA LEU A 229 23.23 17.61 18.76
C LEU A 229 23.23 17.21 20.23
N ARG A 230 23.29 15.91 20.52
CA ARG A 230 23.41 15.38 21.88
C ARG A 230 24.78 15.70 22.49
N SER A 231 25.84 15.46 21.73
CA SER A 231 27.21 15.73 22.18
C SER A 231 27.44 17.22 22.48
N SER A 232 26.70 18.11 21.81
CA SER A 232 26.73 19.56 22.04
C SER A 232 25.73 20.05 23.10
N ASN A 233 25.01 19.16 23.79
CA ASN A 233 24.04 19.46 24.84
C ASN A 233 22.90 20.41 24.38
N LYS A 234 22.60 20.42 23.07
CA LYS A 234 21.50 21.20 22.47
C LYS A 234 20.21 20.39 22.35
N TYR A 235 20.30 19.09 22.52
CA TYR A 235 19.16 18.18 22.55
C TYR A 235 18.48 18.22 23.92
N GLN A 236 17.15 18.24 23.92
CA GLN A 236 16.32 18.13 25.12
C GLN A 236 15.50 16.84 25.04
N PRO A 237 15.63 15.91 26.02
CA PRO A 237 14.84 14.68 26.02
C PRO A 237 13.36 15.01 26.27
N PRO A 238 12.44 14.10 25.86
CA PRO A 238 11.03 14.21 26.20
C PRO A 238 10.89 14.27 27.72
N THR A 239 10.02 15.16 28.21
CA THR A 239 9.74 15.20 29.65
C THR A 239 8.86 14.00 29.97
N GLU A 240 9.31 13.10 30.83
CA GLU A 240 8.43 12.05 31.36
C GLU A 240 7.29 12.75 32.08
N GLU A 241 6.09 12.74 31.48
CA GLU A 241 4.87 13.02 32.22
C GLU A 241 4.74 11.90 33.25
N THR A 242 5.30 12.12 34.45
CA THR A 242 5.00 11.26 35.58
C THR A 242 3.50 11.33 35.76
N ASP A 243 2.81 10.21 35.50
CA ASP A 243 1.43 9.95 35.89
C ASP A 243 1.28 10.18 37.41
N ASN A 244 1.17 11.44 37.82
CA ASN A 244 0.73 11.84 39.14
C ASN A 244 -0.80 11.80 39.16
N LEU A 245 -1.37 10.63 38.85
CA LEU A 245 -2.69 10.22 39.31
C LEU A 245 -2.56 9.81 40.79
N GLY A 246 -2.26 10.79 41.64
CA GLY A 246 -2.04 10.59 43.07
C GLY A 246 -2.26 11.86 43.87
N GLN A 247 -3.40 11.90 44.58
CA GLN A 247 -3.80 12.86 45.63
C GLN A 247 -4.54 14.13 45.19
N SER A 248 -5.78 13.97 44.71
CA SER A 248 -6.86 14.89 45.13
C SER A 248 -7.84 14.12 46.03
N SER A 249 -7.60 14.21 47.33
CA SER A 249 -8.47 13.71 48.39
C SER A 249 -9.74 14.58 48.49
N SER A 250 -10.80 14.29 47.73
CA SER A 250 -12.18 14.75 48.04
C SER A 250 -13.25 14.18 47.10
N PHE A 251 -13.29 12.87 46.83
CA PHE A 251 -14.32 12.29 45.95
C PHE A 251 -14.98 11.01 46.50
N GLU A 252 -15.26 10.96 47.81
CA GLU A 252 -15.97 9.83 48.44
C GLU A 252 -17.28 10.22 49.16
N GLN A 253 -17.92 11.33 48.79
CA GLN A 253 -19.19 11.73 49.45
C GLN A 253 -20.41 11.94 48.58
N THR A 254 -20.39 11.52 47.31
CA THR A 254 -21.58 11.68 46.45
C THR A 254 -21.82 10.46 45.56
N LEU A 255 -22.04 9.31 46.19
CA LEU A 255 -22.77 8.19 45.60
C LEU A 255 -24.08 8.00 46.38
N LYS A 256 -25.05 8.85 46.07
CA LYS A 256 -26.48 8.62 46.28
C LYS A 256 -27.26 9.77 45.64
N GLU A 257 -27.69 9.56 44.40
CA GLU A 257 -29.03 9.84 43.87
C GLU A 257 -29.00 9.94 42.33
N CYS A 258 -30.09 9.49 41.73
CA CYS A 258 -30.33 9.30 40.31
C CYS A 258 -30.12 10.55 39.44
N VAL A 259 -29.79 10.29 38.17
CA VAL A 259 -30.25 10.91 36.90
C VAL A 259 -29.07 10.98 35.91
N PRO A 260 -29.20 10.50 34.66
CA PRO A 260 -28.14 10.61 33.67
C PRO A 260 -27.86 12.09 33.36
N PRO A 261 -26.60 12.56 33.41
CA PRO A 261 -26.31 13.96 33.10
C PRO A 261 -26.40 14.18 31.58
N GLU A 262 -27.06 15.28 31.22
CA GLU A 262 -26.98 15.89 29.91
C GLU A 262 -25.51 16.08 29.52
N VAL A 263 -25.16 15.57 28.34
CA VAL A 263 -23.86 15.81 27.70
C VAL A 263 -23.75 17.31 27.46
N LYS A 264 -22.95 17.99 28.27
CA LYS A 264 -22.50 19.35 27.97
C LYS A 264 -21.45 19.23 26.88
N TYR A 265 -21.79 19.70 25.69
CA TYR A 265 -20.81 19.98 24.65
C TYR A 265 -19.96 21.15 25.15
N ASP A 266 -18.68 20.90 25.37
CA ASP A 266 -17.72 21.99 25.54
C ASP A 266 -17.65 22.74 24.22
N ASP A 267 -18.21 23.95 24.18
CA ASP A 267 -18.06 24.90 23.09
C ASP A 267 -16.59 25.32 23.00
N THR A 268 -15.77 24.52 22.32
CA THR A 268 -14.44 24.95 21.90
C THR A 268 -14.61 26.04 20.84
N GLU A 269 -14.47 27.30 21.25
CA GLU A 269 -14.39 28.44 20.34
C GLU A 269 -13.14 28.32 19.47
N ILE A 270 -13.28 27.72 18.29
CA ILE A 270 -12.22 27.68 17.28
C ILE A 270 -12.13 29.07 16.63
N LEU A 271 -11.22 29.90 17.14
CA LEU A 271 -10.88 31.19 16.56
C LEU A 271 -10.00 30.99 15.31
N MET A 272 -10.63 30.77 14.16
CA MET A 272 -9.93 30.79 12.87
C MET A 272 -9.59 32.22 12.46
N LYS A 273 -8.30 32.52 12.31
CA LYS A 273 -7.85 33.79 11.72
C LYS A 273 -7.96 33.72 10.21
N ILE A 274 -8.93 34.45 9.64
CA ILE A 274 -9.12 34.55 8.19
C ILE A 274 -8.56 35.88 7.71
N SER A 275 -7.58 35.84 6.81
CA SER A 275 -6.78 37.02 6.45
C SER A 275 -7.39 37.80 5.29
N ASN A 276 -8.22 37.16 4.45
CA ASN A 276 -8.87 37.81 3.31
C ASN A 276 -10.27 37.24 3.00
N LYS A 277 -11.06 38.00 2.22
CA LYS A 277 -12.44 37.65 1.85
C LYS A 277 -12.54 36.36 1.01
N SER A 278 -11.54 36.09 0.17
CA SER A 278 -11.47 34.88 -0.66
C SER A 278 -11.28 33.62 0.17
N GLU A 279 -10.43 33.64 1.20
CA GLU A 279 -10.24 32.55 2.15
C GLU A 279 -11.53 32.23 2.91
N LEU A 280 -12.24 33.26 3.39
CA LEU A 280 -13.55 33.06 4.03
C LEU A 280 -14.54 32.40 3.08
N MET A 281 -14.59 32.87 1.82
CA MET A 281 -15.53 32.33 0.84
C MET A 281 -15.21 30.87 0.48
N ASN A 282 -13.93 30.54 0.33
CA ASN A 282 -13.50 29.17 0.05
C ASN A 282 -13.80 28.25 1.24
N LEU A 283 -13.50 28.68 2.46
CA LEU A 283 -13.81 27.94 3.68
C LEU A 283 -15.32 27.68 3.82
N LEU A 284 -16.17 28.70 3.56
CA LEU A 284 -17.62 28.55 3.56
C LEU A 284 -18.11 27.58 2.48
N LYS A 285 -17.50 27.58 1.28
CA LYS A 285 -17.79 26.60 0.23
C LYS A 285 -17.42 25.17 0.65
N THR A 286 -16.27 25.00 1.31
CA THR A 286 -15.83 23.70 1.85
C THR A 286 -16.83 23.19 2.90
N PHE A 287 -17.24 24.02 3.85
CA PHE A 287 -18.25 23.63 4.85
C PHE A 287 -19.59 23.30 4.21
N LEU A 288 -20.03 24.06 3.21
CA LEU A 288 -21.29 23.78 2.49
C LEU A 288 -21.23 22.42 1.76
N SER A 289 -20.09 22.10 1.13
CA SER A 289 -19.87 20.80 0.49
C SER A 289 -19.95 19.65 1.51
N GLN A 290 -19.26 19.78 2.66
CA GLN A 290 -19.32 18.78 3.73
C GLN A 290 -20.73 18.57 4.27
N ILE A 291 -21.50 19.65 4.47
CA ILE A 291 -22.90 19.57 4.91
C ILE A 291 -23.75 18.80 3.89
N ASN A 292 -23.55 19.03 2.60
CA ASN A 292 -24.30 18.31 1.56
C ASN A 292 -23.92 16.82 1.49
N THR A 293 -22.65 16.46 1.67
CA THR A 293 -22.22 15.05 1.75
C THR A 293 -22.82 14.35 2.98
N MET A 294 -22.80 15.01 4.14
CA MET A 294 -23.45 14.48 5.34
C MET A 294 -24.96 14.32 5.14
N LYS A 295 -25.62 15.29 4.53
CA LYS A 295 -27.05 15.23 4.18
C LYS A 295 -27.35 14.01 3.30
N GLY A 296 -26.60 13.79 2.22
CA GLY A 296 -26.81 12.63 1.34
C GLY A 296 -26.55 11.29 2.03
N THR A 297 -25.61 11.25 2.97
CA THR A 297 -25.34 10.04 3.78
C THR A 297 -26.51 9.76 4.74
N ILE A 298 -27.06 10.81 5.36
CA ILE A 298 -28.22 10.70 6.25
C ILE A 298 -29.47 10.29 5.46
N GLU A 299 -29.70 10.85 4.27
CA GLU A 299 -30.82 10.45 3.39
C GLU A 299 -30.72 8.97 3.01
N LYS A 300 -29.53 8.48 2.61
CA LYS A 300 -29.32 7.05 2.35
C LYS A 300 -29.58 6.17 3.56
N LEU A 301 -29.16 6.61 4.76
CA LEU A 301 -29.44 5.88 6.00
C LEU A 301 -30.93 5.86 6.35
N ILE A 302 -31.65 6.97 6.10
CA ILE A 302 -33.10 7.04 6.30
C ILE A 302 -33.81 6.10 5.31
N ASP A 303 -33.38 6.06 4.05
CA ASP A 303 -33.95 5.17 3.06
C ASP A 303 -33.75 3.71 3.46
N VAL A 304 -32.52 3.32 3.81
CA VAL A 304 -32.18 1.95 4.25
C VAL A 304 -32.96 1.54 5.50
N THR A 305 -33.15 2.45 6.46
CA THR A 305 -33.90 2.18 7.70
C THR A 305 -35.41 2.22 7.52
N SER A 306 -35.90 2.81 6.44
CA SER A 306 -37.33 2.86 6.10
C SER A 306 -37.78 1.66 5.26
N MET A 307 -36.85 0.84 4.77
CA MET A 307 -37.16 -0.42 4.08
C MET A 307 -37.66 -1.46 5.09
N SER A 308 -38.69 -2.21 4.73
CA SER A 308 -39.10 -3.35 5.55
C SER A 308 -38.04 -4.45 5.50
N GLU A 309 -37.95 -5.30 6.53
CA GLU A 309 -37.01 -6.44 6.55
C GLU A 309 -37.18 -7.35 5.32
N ASP A 310 -38.40 -7.43 4.77
CA ASP A 310 -38.70 -8.20 3.55
C ASP A 310 -38.16 -7.51 2.27
N ASP A 311 -38.12 -6.17 2.21
CA ASP A 311 -37.59 -5.43 1.06
C ASP A 311 -36.05 -5.46 0.98
N ILE A 312 -35.38 -5.59 2.13
CA ILE A 312 -33.91 -5.71 2.21
C ILE A 312 -33.45 -7.06 1.65
N ILE A 313 -34.21 -8.13 1.89
CA ILE A 313 -33.94 -9.46 1.34
C ILE A 313 -34.17 -9.47 -0.17
N ASP A 314 -35.22 -8.79 -0.65
CA ASP A 314 -35.62 -8.74 -2.06
C ASP A 314 -34.70 -7.86 -2.94
N LEU A 315 -33.97 -6.91 -2.34
CA LEU A 315 -32.89 -6.17 -3.00
C LEU A 315 -31.64 -7.03 -3.20
N SER A 316 -31.29 -7.86 -2.20
CA SER A 316 -30.14 -8.76 -2.29
C SER A 316 -30.34 -9.87 -3.33
N SER A 317 -31.58 -10.32 -3.55
CA SER A 317 -31.91 -11.33 -4.56
C SER A 317 -31.96 -10.75 -5.98
N LYS A 318 -32.49 -9.54 -6.16
CA LYS A 318 -32.53 -8.87 -7.48
C LYS A 318 -31.14 -8.49 -8.00
N GLU A 319 -30.20 -8.14 -7.13
CA GLU A 319 -28.80 -7.93 -7.52
C GLU A 319 -28.10 -9.21 -8.00
N ALA A 320 -28.58 -10.39 -7.59
CA ALA A 320 -28.07 -11.67 -8.08
C ALA A 320 -28.63 -12.04 -9.46
N ASP A 321 -29.92 -11.76 -9.71
CA ASP A 321 -30.57 -12.13 -10.98
C ASP A 321 -30.13 -11.24 -12.15
N VAL A 322 -29.91 -9.94 -11.93
CA VAL A 322 -29.45 -8.99 -12.97
C VAL A 322 -28.02 -9.31 -13.45
N LYS A 323 -27.19 -9.91 -12.59
CA LYS A 323 -25.82 -10.35 -12.95
C LYS A 323 -25.80 -11.62 -13.81
N SER A 324 -26.88 -12.40 -13.82
CA SER A 324 -26.97 -13.65 -14.58
C SER A 324 -27.39 -13.43 -16.04
N GLU A 325 -28.31 -12.48 -16.30
CA GLU A 325 -28.80 -12.17 -17.65
C GLU A 325 -27.81 -11.33 -18.48
N ALA A 326 -26.97 -10.50 -17.83
CA ALA A 326 -25.92 -9.74 -18.51
C ALA A 326 -24.77 -10.66 -18.99
N LYS A 327 -24.40 -11.68 -18.20
CA LYS A 327 -23.36 -12.67 -18.54
C LYS A 327 -23.68 -13.50 -19.78
N GLN A 328 -24.96 -13.79 -20.04
CA GLN A 328 -25.35 -14.66 -21.15
C GLN A 328 -25.32 -13.95 -22.52
N LYS A 329 -25.55 -12.62 -22.55
CA LYS A 329 -25.52 -11.84 -23.81
C LYS A 329 -24.11 -11.44 -24.25
N ASP A 330 -23.17 -11.25 -23.33
CA ASP A 330 -21.79 -10.92 -23.67
C ASP A 330 -20.97 -12.16 -24.10
N LEU A 331 -21.36 -13.37 -23.65
CA LEU A 331 -20.72 -14.61 -24.10
C LEU A 331 -20.98 -14.91 -25.58
N GLU A 332 -22.22 -14.70 -26.05
CA GLU A 332 -22.61 -14.95 -27.45
C GLU A 332 -21.93 -13.96 -28.41
N LYS A 333 -21.74 -12.70 -27.98
CA LYS A 333 -21.12 -11.65 -28.80
C LYS A 333 -19.60 -11.84 -28.95
N ASN A 334 -18.92 -12.29 -27.90
CA ASN A 334 -17.48 -12.55 -27.93
C ASN A 334 -17.13 -13.81 -28.74
N GLN A 335 -18.04 -14.77 -28.84
CA GLN A 335 -17.83 -16.00 -29.62
C GLN A 335 -17.88 -15.72 -31.14
N GLU A 336 -18.76 -14.82 -31.59
CA GLU A 336 -18.83 -14.38 -33.00
C GLU A 336 -17.62 -13.53 -33.43
N GLU A 337 -17.11 -12.64 -32.58
CA GLU A 337 -15.91 -11.83 -32.89
C GLU A 337 -14.62 -12.67 -32.96
N LEU A 338 -14.53 -13.72 -32.14
CA LEU A 338 -13.38 -14.62 -32.14
C LEU A 338 -13.33 -15.48 -33.42
N GLU A 339 -14.47 -15.98 -33.88
CA GLU A 339 -14.56 -16.76 -35.14
C GLU A 339 -14.23 -15.92 -36.37
N ALA A 340 -14.58 -14.62 -36.37
CA ALA A 340 -14.21 -13.69 -37.44
C ALA A 340 -12.68 -13.47 -37.54
N LEU A 341 -12.00 -13.32 -36.39
CA LEU A 341 -10.55 -13.15 -36.32
C LEU A 341 -9.75 -14.38 -36.79
N PHE A 342 -10.26 -15.60 -36.57
CA PHE A 342 -9.63 -16.83 -37.06
C PHE A 342 -9.85 -17.06 -38.56
N SER A 343 -10.96 -16.58 -39.13
CA SER A 343 -11.20 -16.62 -40.57
C SER A 343 -10.27 -15.68 -41.35
N GLU A 344 -9.95 -14.50 -40.79
CA GLU A 344 -9.11 -13.50 -41.45
C GLU A 344 -7.63 -13.95 -41.54
N LYS A 345 -7.11 -14.58 -40.48
CA LYS A 345 -5.74 -15.13 -40.47
C LYS A 345 -5.53 -16.35 -41.38
N ALA A 346 -6.57 -17.11 -41.66
CA ALA A 346 -6.48 -18.26 -42.58
C ALA A 346 -6.43 -17.85 -44.07
N GLN A 347 -6.75 -16.59 -44.38
CA GLN A 347 -6.68 -16.03 -45.74
C GLN A 347 -5.34 -15.32 -46.03
N GLU A 348 -4.60 -14.89 -45.01
CA GLU A 348 -3.28 -14.25 -45.17
C GLU A 348 -2.10 -15.23 -45.32
N THR A 349 -2.29 -16.52 -45.03
CA THR A 349 -1.22 -17.54 -45.16
C THR A 349 -1.26 -18.34 -46.46
N LYS A 350 -1.90 -17.84 -47.52
CA LYS A 350 -1.90 -18.49 -48.85
C LYS A 350 -0.95 -17.88 -49.88
N ASP A 351 -0.28 -16.79 -49.56
CA ASP A 351 0.71 -16.15 -50.43
C ASP A 351 2.07 -16.11 -49.72
N ILE A 352 2.72 -17.27 -49.51
CA ILE A 352 4.18 -17.49 -49.39
C ILE A 352 4.35 -18.99 -49.14
N GLU A 353 4.64 -19.75 -50.21
CA GLU A 353 5.51 -20.94 -50.28
C GLU A 353 5.12 -21.80 -51.50
N GLU A 354 5.70 -21.44 -52.64
CA GLU A 354 5.92 -22.38 -53.75
C GLU A 354 7.43 -22.70 -53.75
N VAL A 355 7.78 -23.96 -54.03
CA VAL A 355 9.12 -24.54 -54.29
C VAL A 355 9.80 -25.25 -53.09
N LYS A 356 9.42 -26.52 -52.83
CA LYS A 356 10.20 -27.74 -53.20
C LYS A 356 9.66 -29.06 -52.62
N ASP A 357 9.33 -29.96 -53.54
CA ASP A 357 9.24 -31.43 -53.47
C ASP A 357 10.56 -32.06 -52.93
N GLU A 358 10.69 -33.30 -52.43
CA GLU A 358 9.90 -34.55 -52.48
C GLU A 358 10.55 -35.59 -51.50
N GLU A 359 9.87 -36.75 -51.33
CA GLU A 359 10.22 -38.03 -50.66
C GLU A 359 9.76 -38.20 -49.18
N GLU A 360 8.58 -38.82 -48.94
CA GLU A 360 8.29 -40.27 -48.72
C GLU A 360 8.82 -40.79 -47.35
N THR A 361 8.11 -41.52 -46.47
CA THR A 361 6.99 -42.48 -46.56
C THR A 361 6.45 -42.87 -45.16
N SER A 362 5.20 -43.38 -45.13
CA SER A 362 4.57 -44.41 -44.23
C SER A 362 4.38 -44.11 -42.73
N GLU A 363 3.13 -43.92 -42.29
CA GLU A 363 2.21 -44.94 -41.68
C GLU A 363 2.45 -45.18 -40.18
N GLU A 364 1.53 -44.71 -39.32
CA GLU A 364 0.64 -45.60 -38.56
C GLU A 364 -0.40 -44.79 -37.75
N LYS A 365 -1.62 -45.33 -37.73
CA LYS A 365 -2.77 -44.90 -36.95
C LYS A 365 -2.70 -45.54 -35.57
N GLU A 366 -3.09 -44.82 -34.53
CA GLU A 366 -4.01 -45.36 -33.53
C GLU A 366 -4.74 -44.24 -32.77
N GLU A 367 -6.00 -44.52 -32.48
CA GLU A 367 -7.04 -43.67 -31.91
C GLU A 367 -7.31 -44.13 -30.46
N ILE A 368 -8.21 -43.42 -29.73
CA ILE A 368 -8.71 -43.61 -28.34
C ILE A 368 -8.06 -42.58 -27.37
N VAL A 369 -8.67 -41.43 -27.06
CA VAL A 369 -9.90 -41.14 -26.27
C VAL A 369 -9.82 -41.64 -24.82
N GLU A 370 -9.53 -40.74 -23.88
CA GLU A 370 -10.34 -40.55 -22.67
C GLU A 370 -10.05 -39.20 -21.99
N LYS A 371 -11.15 -38.49 -21.71
CA LYS A 371 -11.25 -37.28 -20.87
C LYS A 371 -11.09 -37.68 -19.41
N GLU A 372 -10.55 -36.79 -18.57
CA GLU A 372 -11.26 -36.23 -17.40
C GLU A 372 -10.34 -35.32 -16.56
N SER A 373 -11.03 -34.44 -15.82
CA SER A 373 -10.61 -33.55 -14.72
C SER A 373 -9.62 -32.43 -15.02
N GLU A 374 -10.15 -31.19 -15.01
CA GLU A 374 -9.69 -30.10 -14.14
C GLU A 374 -10.72 -28.95 -14.24
N GLU A 375 -11.80 -29.09 -13.47
CA GLU A 375 -12.60 -27.97 -12.97
C GLU A 375 -12.15 -27.75 -11.53
N GLU A 376 -11.65 -26.55 -11.23
CA GLU A 376 -11.84 -25.76 -9.99
C GLU A 376 -10.68 -24.74 -9.85
N GLU A 377 -11.04 -23.54 -9.36
CA GLU A 377 -10.19 -22.40 -8.98
C GLU A 377 -9.80 -21.36 -10.06
N GLU A 378 -10.77 -20.54 -10.47
CA GLU A 378 -10.54 -19.10 -10.72
C GLU A 378 -11.80 -18.32 -10.27
N ASP A 379 -11.88 -17.99 -8.98
CA ASP A 379 -12.85 -17.01 -8.47
C ASP A 379 -12.13 -16.11 -7.46
N ASP A 380 -11.51 -15.05 -7.99
CA ASP A 380 -11.23 -13.78 -7.30
C ASP A 380 -10.44 -12.91 -8.26
N LEU A 381 -11.11 -11.96 -8.96
CA LEU A 381 -10.56 -10.70 -9.49
C LEU A 381 -11.53 -9.87 -10.37
N GLU A 382 -12.84 -10.15 -10.41
CA GLU A 382 -13.79 -9.38 -11.24
C GLU A 382 -14.54 -8.23 -10.53
N GLN A 383 -14.15 -7.80 -9.32
CA GLN A 383 -14.81 -6.69 -8.62
C GLN A 383 -14.18 -5.28 -8.82
N GLU A 384 -13.55 -4.99 -9.97
CA GLU A 384 -13.02 -3.63 -10.26
C GLU A 384 -13.41 -3.03 -11.62
N VAL A 385 -14.67 -3.15 -12.05
CA VAL A 385 -15.10 -2.49 -13.32
C VAL A 385 -16.38 -1.63 -13.20
N SER A 386 -16.95 -1.40 -12.02
CA SER A 386 -18.22 -0.65 -11.93
C SER A 386 -18.20 0.60 -11.04
N LYS A 387 -17.17 1.46 -11.14
CA LYS A 387 -17.16 2.76 -10.41
C LYS A 387 -16.58 3.99 -11.15
N ASP A 388 -16.40 3.94 -12.47
CA ASP A 388 -15.86 5.08 -13.24
C ASP A 388 -16.90 5.84 -14.08
N GLU A 389 -18.19 5.61 -13.86
CA GLU A 389 -19.26 6.41 -14.48
C GLU A 389 -19.86 7.35 -13.43
N GLU A 390 -19.28 8.55 -13.32
CA GLU A 390 -19.94 9.83 -12.95
C GLU A 390 -18.86 10.86 -12.54
N ILE A 391 -18.21 11.48 -13.53
CA ILE A 391 -17.55 12.77 -13.34
C ILE A 391 -18.03 13.67 -14.47
N GLU A 392 -19.28 14.13 -14.36
CA GLU A 392 -19.72 15.35 -15.02
C GLU A 392 -20.09 16.38 -13.94
N GLU A 393 -19.57 17.59 -14.15
CA GLU A 393 -19.98 18.89 -13.58
C GLU A 393 -19.12 19.59 -12.50
N GLU A 394 -18.72 20.80 -12.92
CA GLU A 394 -18.36 22.03 -12.20
C GLU A 394 -17.07 22.11 -11.37
N PHE A 395 -15.95 22.39 -12.05
CA PHE A 395 -14.80 23.08 -11.45
C PHE A 395 -14.29 24.23 -12.34
N GLU A 396 -14.47 25.47 -11.88
CA GLU A 396 -13.73 26.66 -12.35
C GLU A 396 -12.32 26.68 -11.73
N GLY A 397 -11.55 25.61 -11.94
CA GLY A 397 -10.10 25.57 -11.71
C GLY A 397 -9.35 26.00 -12.97
N ASP A 398 -8.08 26.37 -12.84
CA ASP A 398 -7.24 26.74 -13.98
C ASP A 398 -7.15 25.54 -14.96
N ILE A 399 -7.91 25.62 -16.05
CA ILE A 399 -8.02 24.59 -17.10
C ILE A 399 -6.62 24.18 -17.60
N GLN A 400 -5.66 25.09 -17.51
CA GLN A 400 -4.28 24.85 -17.92
C GLN A 400 -3.56 23.85 -17.00
N GLU A 401 -3.72 23.97 -15.67
CA GLU A 401 -3.06 23.09 -14.69
C GLU A 401 -3.56 21.65 -14.83
N ARG A 402 -4.89 21.46 -14.93
CA ARG A 402 -5.50 20.14 -15.15
C ARG A 402 -5.06 19.51 -16.48
N ARG A 403 -4.86 20.31 -17.52
CA ARG A 403 -4.35 19.82 -18.81
C ARG A 403 -2.91 19.34 -18.71
N GLU A 404 -2.07 20.05 -17.95
CA GLU A 404 -0.68 19.68 -17.72
C GLU A 404 -0.57 18.39 -16.89
N GLU A 405 -1.41 18.22 -15.86
CA GLU A 405 -1.51 16.98 -15.08
C GLU A 405 -1.92 15.78 -15.95
N LEU A 406 -2.99 15.92 -16.75
CA LEU A 406 -3.45 14.86 -17.66
C LEU A 406 -2.38 14.50 -18.70
N GLN A 407 -1.62 15.47 -19.21
CA GLN A 407 -0.50 15.21 -20.12
C GLN A 407 0.66 14.47 -19.44
N ALA A 408 0.96 14.81 -18.19
CA ALA A 408 1.98 14.13 -17.41
C ALA A 408 1.59 12.66 -17.14
N GLU A 409 0.32 12.41 -16.82
CA GLU A 409 -0.21 11.06 -16.61
C GLU A 409 -0.14 10.21 -17.89
N VAL A 410 -0.57 10.75 -19.04
CA VAL A 410 -0.47 10.06 -20.34
C VAL A 410 0.98 9.68 -20.65
N LYS A 411 1.93 10.60 -20.46
CA LYS A 411 3.36 10.34 -20.69
C LYS A 411 3.91 9.26 -19.75
N SER A 412 3.46 9.24 -18.50
CA SER A 412 3.82 8.19 -17.53
C SER A 412 3.31 6.83 -17.99
N LEU A 413 2.04 6.75 -18.40
CA LEU A 413 1.43 5.51 -18.91
C LEU A 413 2.07 5.02 -20.21
N GLU A 414 2.48 5.90 -21.12
CA GLU A 414 3.24 5.52 -22.33
C GLU A 414 4.60 4.90 -21.98
N SER A 415 5.29 5.44 -20.98
CA SER A 415 6.55 4.88 -20.49
C SER A 415 6.33 3.50 -19.84
N LYS A 416 5.24 3.34 -19.07
CA LYS A 416 4.84 2.05 -18.51
C LYS A 416 4.52 1.05 -19.62
N LEU A 417 3.73 1.43 -20.62
CA LEU A 417 3.38 0.60 -21.77
C LEU A 417 4.62 0.07 -22.49
N LYS A 418 5.60 0.95 -22.75
CA LYS A 418 6.87 0.55 -23.38
C LYS A 418 7.64 -0.47 -22.53
N SER A 419 7.62 -0.32 -21.22
CA SER A 419 8.28 -1.25 -20.29
C SER A 419 7.59 -2.62 -20.28
N VAL A 420 6.27 -2.66 -20.28
CA VAL A 420 5.49 -3.91 -20.36
C VAL A 420 5.70 -4.60 -21.71
N LEU A 421 5.77 -3.86 -22.82
CA LEU A 421 6.08 -4.45 -24.14
C LEU A 421 7.49 -5.06 -24.18
N ASN A 422 8.49 -4.43 -23.56
CA ASN A 422 9.82 -5.02 -23.44
C ASN A 422 9.81 -6.33 -22.62
N LEU A 423 8.92 -6.44 -21.62
CA LEU A 423 8.74 -7.67 -20.85
C LEU A 423 8.08 -8.77 -21.69
N VAL A 424 7.10 -8.43 -22.52
CA VAL A 424 6.49 -9.37 -23.49
C VAL A 424 7.57 -9.95 -24.41
N ASP A 425 8.37 -9.09 -25.04
CA ASP A 425 9.49 -9.51 -25.91
C ASP A 425 10.50 -10.41 -25.17
N PHE A 426 10.73 -10.14 -23.89
CA PHE A 426 11.65 -10.92 -23.07
C PHE A 426 11.10 -12.31 -22.74
N VAL A 427 9.82 -12.39 -22.39
CA VAL A 427 9.11 -13.66 -22.13
C VAL A 427 9.08 -14.52 -23.39
N GLU A 428 8.76 -13.94 -24.54
CA GLU A 428 8.81 -14.62 -25.85
C GLU A 428 10.20 -15.18 -26.15
N LYS A 429 11.26 -14.35 -26.03
CA LYS A 429 12.64 -14.80 -26.28
C LYS A 429 13.09 -15.92 -25.34
N ASN A 430 12.63 -15.93 -24.09
CA ASN A 430 12.97 -17.00 -23.16
C ASN A 430 12.24 -18.30 -23.48
N TYR A 431 10.98 -18.22 -23.92
CA TYR A 431 10.22 -19.38 -24.39
C TYR A 431 10.86 -19.98 -25.66
N ASP A 432 11.18 -19.14 -26.65
CA ASP A 432 11.84 -19.58 -27.89
C ASP A 432 13.23 -20.19 -27.64
N ALA A 433 13.94 -19.69 -26.62
CA ALA A 433 15.23 -20.25 -26.20
C ALA A 433 15.11 -21.55 -25.39
N GLY A 434 13.90 -22.05 -25.12
CA GLY A 434 13.65 -23.25 -24.30
C GLY A 434 13.97 -23.06 -22.82
N LYS A 435 14.06 -21.80 -22.34
CA LYS A 435 14.35 -21.46 -20.94
C LYS A 435 13.09 -21.38 -20.06
N MET A 436 11.92 -21.44 -20.67
CA MET A 436 10.62 -21.33 -20.02
C MET A 436 9.71 -22.45 -20.56
N ASP A 437 8.97 -23.11 -19.68
CA ASP A 437 7.99 -24.11 -20.11
C ASP A 437 6.73 -23.45 -20.68
N LYS A 438 5.96 -24.23 -21.45
CA LYS A 438 4.77 -23.75 -22.16
C LYS A 438 3.66 -23.27 -21.21
N GLY A 439 3.52 -23.88 -20.03
CA GLY A 439 2.51 -23.49 -19.04
C GLY A 439 2.81 -22.10 -18.47
N THR A 440 4.05 -21.91 -18.01
CA THR A 440 4.54 -20.62 -17.50
C THR A 440 4.47 -19.53 -18.57
N TYR A 441 4.87 -19.83 -19.80
CA TYR A 441 4.76 -18.89 -20.93
C TYR A 441 3.31 -18.44 -21.16
N ASN A 442 2.36 -19.38 -21.24
CA ASN A 442 0.95 -19.05 -21.47
C ASN A 442 0.39 -18.17 -20.34
N LYS A 443 0.70 -18.49 -19.07
CA LYS A 443 0.26 -17.72 -17.91
C LYS A 443 0.84 -16.29 -17.93
N GLN A 444 2.14 -16.15 -18.17
CA GLN A 444 2.81 -14.84 -18.23
C GLN A 444 2.35 -14.00 -19.43
N SER A 445 2.23 -14.62 -20.61
CA SER A 445 1.77 -13.96 -21.83
C SER A 445 0.33 -13.44 -21.69
N LYS A 446 -0.59 -14.25 -21.11
CA LYS A 446 -1.98 -13.83 -20.83
C LYS A 446 -2.03 -12.66 -19.83
N LYS A 447 -1.23 -12.70 -18.76
CA LYS A 447 -1.16 -11.62 -17.75
C LYS A 447 -0.67 -10.31 -18.37
N LEU A 448 0.45 -10.35 -19.11
CA LEU A 448 1.03 -9.18 -19.75
C LEU A 448 0.11 -8.61 -20.85
N ALA A 449 -0.58 -9.47 -21.62
CA ALA A 449 -1.55 -9.02 -22.62
C ALA A 449 -2.71 -8.22 -22.00
N LYS A 450 -3.25 -8.70 -20.87
CA LYS A 450 -4.30 -7.99 -20.12
C LYS A 450 -3.81 -6.64 -19.60
N GLU A 451 -2.58 -6.57 -19.09
CA GLU A 451 -1.99 -5.31 -18.62
C GLU A 451 -1.77 -4.31 -19.76
N VAL A 452 -1.27 -4.77 -20.92
CA VAL A 452 -1.12 -3.94 -22.13
C VAL A 452 -2.45 -3.35 -22.56
N GLU A 453 -3.52 -4.17 -22.56
CA GLU A 453 -4.86 -3.72 -22.93
C GLU A 453 -5.41 -2.67 -21.96
N GLN A 454 -5.26 -2.89 -20.65
CA GLN A 454 -5.69 -1.95 -19.61
C GLN A 454 -4.97 -0.60 -19.73
N ILE A 455 -3.65 -0.62 -19.93
CA ILE A 455 -2.87 0.61 -20.10
C ILE A 455 -3.31 1.37 -21.36
N LYS A 456 -3.51 0.67 -22.48
CA LYS A 456 -4.00 1.28 -23.73
C LYS A 456 -5.37 1.93 -23.56
N ARG A 457 -6.32 1.23 -22.93
CA ARG A 457 -7.67 1.78 -22.66
C ARG A 457 -7.59 3.04 -21.78
N ARG A 458 -6.70 3.08 -20.79
CA ARG A 458 -6.52 4.27 -19.93
C ARG A 458 -5.90 5.45 -20.69
N ILE A 459 -4.87 5.19 -21.51
CA ILE A 459 -4.26 6.21 -22.37
C ILE A 459 -5.31 6.80 -23.32
N GLU A 460 -6.14 5.98 -23.94
CA GLU A 460 -7.21 6.42 -24.85
C GLU A 460 -8.21 7.33 -24.13
N LYS A 461 -8.72 6.92 -22.96
CA LYS A 461 -9.63 7.73 -22.13
C LYS A 461 -9.03 9.10 -21.76
N LEU A 462 -7.78 9.13 -21.28
CA LEU A 462 -7.13 10.40 -20.91
C LEU A 462 -6.82 11.28 -22.13
N THR A 463 -6.50 10.67 -23.27
CA THR A 463 -6.27 11.40 -24.52
C THR A 463 -7.55 12.02 -25.05
N ASP A 464 -8.68 11.35 -24.90
CA ASP A 464 -9.99 11.90 -25.26
C ASP A 464 -10.42 13.05 -24.34
N LEU A 465 -10.06 13.01 -23.06
CA LEU A 465 -10.25 14.15 -22.13
C LEU A 465 -9.36 15.36 -22.46
N LEU A 466 -8.27 15.18 -23.21
CA LEU A 466 -7.34 16.25 -23.59
C LEU A 466 -7.70 16.96 -24.90
N LYS A 467 -8.62 16.39 -25.69
CA LYS A 467 -9.14 16.94 -26.95
C LYS A 467 -10.25 17.95 -26.66
#